data_AF-A0A1I9YMK8-F1
#
_entry.id   AF-A0A1I9YMK8-F1
#
_cell.length_a   1.000
_cell.length_b   1.000
_cell.length_c   1.000
_cell.angle_alpha   90.00
_cell.angle_beta   90.00
_cell.angle_gamma   90.00
#
_symmetry.space_group_name_H-M   'P 1'
#
loop_
_entity.id
_entity.type
_entity.pdbx_description
1 polymer ?
#
loop_
_entity_poly.entity_id
_entity_poly.type
_entity_poly.pdbx_seq_one_letter_code
_entity_poly.pdbx_strand_id
1 'polypeptide(L)'
;MNSLSNNALIEHNLTFILSEMKAQPEVAQHYPPNGLTYDEHLSQIHEFIADAGEYGLAYEYVVGALESIPFRLTGAAAVKLLEIGLLMGFKSEHEIDKRFDRRP
;
A
#
# COMPACT_ATOMS: atom_id res chain seq x y z
N MET A 1 -7.22 -6.26 22.47
CA MET A 1 -7.30 -4.85 22.06
C MET A 1 -7.78 -4.82 20.60
N ASN A 2 -8.83 -4.06 20.32
CA ASN A 2 -9.83 -4.31 19.26
C ASN A 2 -9.28 -4.30 17.81
N SER A 3 -9.40 -5.43 17.11
CA SER A 3 -9.13 -5.56 15.67
C SER A 3 -9.92 -4.56 14.81
N LEU A 4 -11.15 -4.21 15.23
CA LEU A 4 -11.97 -3.17 14.60
C LEU A 4 -11.30 -1.79 14.59
N SER A 5 -10.54 -1.46 15.65
CA SER A 5 -9.78 -0.21 15.72
C SER A 5 -8.57 -0.22 14.79
N ASN A 6 -7.97 -1.40 14.59
CA ASN A 6 -6.81 -1.55 13.72
C ASN A 6 -7.22 -1.48 12.25
N ASN A 7 -8.33 -2.11 11.86
CA ASN A 7 -8.85 -2.06 10.50
C ASN A 7 -9.18 -0.64 10.06
N ALA A 8 -9.87 0.14 10.90
CA ALA A 8 -10.18 1.54 10.61
C ALA A 8 -8.90 2.40 10.44
N LEU A 9 -7.87 2.15 11.25
CA LEU A 9 -6.59 2.84 11.13
C LEU A 9 -5.85 2.45 9.84
N ILE A 10 -5.85 1.17 9.49
CA ILE A 10 -5.26 0.64 8.26
C ILE A 10 -5.95 1.26 7.04
N GLU A 11 -7.28 1.22 6.99
CA GLU A 11 -8.08 1.80 5.90
C GLU A 11 -7.81 3.29 5.72
N HIS A 12 -7.83 4.04 6.82
CA HIS A 12 -7.53 5.47 6.81
C HIS A 12 -6.12 5.76 6.26
N ASN A 13 -5.11 5.03 6.75
CA ASN A 13 -3.73 5.22 6.33
C ASN A 13 -3.50 4.81 4.87
N LEU A 14 -4.09 3.71 4.40
CA LEU A 14 -4.00 3.27 3.01
C LEU A 14 -4.68 4.28 2.08
N THR A 15 -5.85 4.79 2.45
CA THR A 15 -6.56 5.83 1.70
C THR A 15 -5.72 7.10 1.58
N PHE A 16 -5.06 7.50 2.67
CA PHE A 16 -4.16 8.65 2.68
C PHE A 16 -3.01 8.47 1.69
N ILE A 17 -2.32 7.33 1.74
CA ILE A 17 -1.20 7.03 0.83
C ILE A 17 -1.66 6.97 -0.62
N LEU A 18 -2.78 6.30 -0.89
CA LEU A 18 -3.35 6.23 -2.24
C LEU A 18 -3.70 7.61 -2.79
N SER A 19 -4.18 8.54 -1.94
CA SER A 19 -4.46 9.91 -2.37
C SER A 19 -3.20 10.66 -2.81
N GLU A 20 -2.06 10.46 -2.13
CA GLU A 20 -0.78 11.04 -2.55
C GLU A 20 -0.28 10.43 -3.86
N MET A 21 -0.47 9.11 -4.05
CA MET A 21 -0.14 8.44 -5.31
C MET A 21 -0.99 8.99 -6.47
N LYS A 22 -2.31 9.12 -6.27
CA LYS A 22 -3.25 9.66 -7.26
C LYS A 22 -2.94 11.10 -7.68
N ALA A 23 -2.26 11.87 -6.82
CA ALA A 23 -1.87 13.26 -7.09
C ALA A 23 -0.64 13.39 -8.02
N GLN A 24 -0.08 12.28 -8.54
CA GLN A 24 1.15 12.25 -9.33
C GLN A 24 0.93 11.63 -10.73
N PRO A 25 0.06 12.19 -11.58
CA PRO A 25 -0.23 11.63 -12.91
C PRO A 25 1.01 11.58 -13.83
N GLU A 26 2.04 12.38 -13.57
CA GLU A 26 3.31 12.37 -14.32
C GLU A 26 4.06 11.04 -14.26
N VAL A 27 3.78 10.19 -13.26
CA VAL A 27 4.40 8.86 -13.15
C VAL A 27 3.80 7.84 -14.12
N ALA A 28 2.65 8.14 -14.75
CA ALA A 28 1.97 7.24 -15.67
C ALA A 28 2.85 6.81 -16.86
N GLN A 29 3.81 7.65 -17.28
CA GLN A 29 4.77 7.32 -18.33
C GLN A 29 5.70 6.13 -18.01
N HIS A 30 5.81 5.77 -16.73
CA HIS A 30 6.64 4.65 -16.28
C HIS A 30 5.89 3.31 -16.25
N TYR A 31 4.57 3.32 -16.51
CA TYR A 31 3.78 2.09 -16.57
C TYR A 31 4.06 1.32 -17.86
N PRO A 32 4.13 -0.02 -17.79
CA PRO A 32 4.39 -0.85 -18.97
C PRO A 32 3.19 -0.85 -19.93
N PRO A 33 3.42 -0.88 -21.26
CA PRO A 33 2.34 -0.82 -22.25
C PRO A 33 1.45 -2.07 -22.29
N ASN A 34 1.92 -3.20 -21.74
CA ASN A 34 1.22 -4.48 -21.72
C ASN A 34 0.71 -4.87 -20.31
N GLY A 35 0.69 -3.92 -19.37
CA GLY A 35 0.18 -4.11 -18.02
C GLY A 35 -1.05 -3.25 -17.75
N LEU A 36 -1.42 -3.14 -16.48
CA LEU A 36 -2.41 -2.15 -16.04
C LEU A 36 -1.90 -0.76 -16.36
N THR A 37 -2.79 0.12 -16.78
CA THR A 37 -2.53 1.55 -16.82
C THR A 37 -2.43 2.14 -15.42
N TYR A 38 -1.89 3.36 -15.30
CA TYR A 38 -1.87 4.11 -14.06
C TYR A 38 -3.26 4.20 -13.41
N ASP A 39 -4.28 4.57 -14.19
CA ASP A 39 -5.64 4.75 -13.67
C ASP A 39 -6.28 3.43 -13.25
N GLU A 40 -6.09 2.35 -14.03
CA GLU A 40 -6.59 1.03 -13.67
C GLU A 40 -5.94 0.50 -12.40
N HIS A 41 -4.62 0.63 -12.28
CA HIS A 41 -3.89 0.17 -11.11
C HIS A 41 -4.32 0.91 -9.83
N LEU A 42 -4.40 2.24 -9.86
CA LEU A 42 -4.82 3.03 -8.69
C LEU A 42 -6.31 2.86 -8.37
N SER A 43 -7.14 2.53 -9.37
CA SER A 43 -8.54 2.19 -9.17
C SER A 43 -8.69 0.82 -8.51
N GLN A 44 -7.88 -0.15 -8.90
CA GLN A 44 -7.88 -1.48 -8.28
C GLN A 44 -7.43 -1.41 -6.81
N ILE A 45 -6.40 -0.62 -6.49
CA ILE A 45 -6.00 -0.39 -5.09
C ILE A 45 -7.14 0.26 -4.31
N HIS A 46 -7.88 1.19 -4.91
CA HIS A 46 -9.03 1.81 -4.27
C HIS A 46 -10.14 0.79 -3.94
N GLU A 47 -10.46 -0.09 -4.87
CA GLU A 47 -11.47 -1.15 -4.70
C GLU A 47 -11.10 -2.08 -3.53
N PHE A 48 -9.83 -2.48 -3.44
CA PHE A 48 -9.35 -3.29 -2.31
C PHE A 48 -9.54 -2.59 -0.96
N ILE A 49 -9.39 -1.27 -0.91
CA ILE A 49 -9.54 -0.49 0.33
C ILE A 49 -11.01 -0.24 0.67
N ALA A 50 -11.77 0.33 -0.26
CA ALA A 50 -13.08 0.91 0.02
C ALA A 50 -14.24 -0.09 -0.15
N ASP A 51 -14.12 -1.02 -1.10
CA ASP A 51 -15.22 -1.89 -1.49
C ASP A 51 -15.05 -3.31 -0.96
N ALA A 52 -13.84 -3.87 -1.07
CA ALA A 52 -13.56 -5.26 -0.70
C ALA A 52 -13.09 -5.43 0.76
N GLY A 53 -12.52 -4.40 1.38
CA GLY A 53 -11.90 -4.50 2.70
C GLY A 53 -10.66 -5.41 2.74
N GLU A 54 -10.04 -5.64 1.58
CA GLU A 54 -8.86 -6.49 1.40
C GLU A 54 -7.56 -5.71 1.66
N TYR A 55 -7.40 -5.20 2.88
CA TYR A 55 -6.32 -4.28 3.21
C TYR A 55 -4.91 -4.86 3.02
N GLY A 56 -4.74 -6.17 3.22
CA GLY A 56 -3.46 -6.84 2.97
C GLY A 56 -3.05 -6.74 1.51
N LEU A 57 -4.00 -6.99 0.59
CA LEU A 57 -3.76 -6.91 -0.84
C LEU A 57 -3.52 -5.46 -1.28
N ALA A 58 -4.31 -4.52 -0.76
CA ALA A 58 -4.09 -3.09 -0.97
C ALA A 58 -2.68 -2.65 -0.54
N TYR A 59 -2.23 -3.08 0.65
CA TYR A 59 -0.89 -2.78 1.15
C TYR A 59 0.21 -3.35 0.25
N GLU A 60 0.08 -4.61 -0.17
CA GLU A 60 1.05 -5.26 -1.07
C GLU A 60 1.14 -4.54 -2.43
N TYR A 61 0.01 -4.14 -3.01
CA TYR A 61 -0.01 -3.37 -4.26
C TYR A 61 0.59 -1.97 -4.10
N VAL A 62 0.29 -1.27 -3.00
CA VAL A 62 0.91 0.02 -2.68
C VAL A 62 2.42 -0.12 -2.57
N VAL A 63 2.92 -1.09 -1.79
CA VAL A 63 4.36 -1.32 -1.63
C VAL A 63 5.02 -1.66 -2.96
N GLY A 64 4.47 -2.62 -3.71
CA GLY A 64 5.02 -3.00 -5.02
C GLY A 64 5.05 -1.84 -6.02
N ALA A 65 4.04 -0.96 -6.00
CA ALA A 65 4.01 0.26 -6.79
C ALA A 65 5.16 1.22 -6.41
N LEU A 66 5.35 1.45 -5.10
CA LEU A 66 6.40 2.35 -4.58
C LEU A 66 7.81 1.82 -4.85
N GLU A 67 7.98 0.50 -4.90
CA GLU A 67 9.27 -0.14 -5.23
C GLU A 67 9.60 -0.09 -6.73
N SER A 68 8.57 -0.12 -7.59
CA SER A 68 8.75 -0.29 -9.04
C SER A 68 8.63 1.01 -9.83
N ILE A 69 7.89 1.99 -9.30
CA ILE A 69 7.48 3.22 -10.01
C ILE A 69 7.87 4.42 -9.16
N PRO A 70 8.39 5.52 -9.75
CA PRO A 70 8.98 6.64 -8.99
C PRO A 70 7.93 7.56 -8.35
N PHE A 71 6.95 6.99 -7.66
CA PHE A 71 6.06 7.70 -6.77
C PHE A 71 6.85 8.35 -5.62
N ARG A 72 6.40 9.52 -5.19
CA ARG A 72 6.92 10.20 -4.01
C ARG A 72 5.87 10.22 -2.93
N LEU A 73 6.30 9.91 -1.71
CA LEU A 73 5.47 10.04 -0.52
C LEU A 73 6.01 11.16 0.36
N THR A 74 5.11 11.87 1.03
CA THR A 74 5.50 12.73 2.14
C THR A 74 6.05 11.89 3.30
N GLY A 75 6.81 12.52 4.19
CA GLY A 75 7.27 11.85 5.41
C GLY A 75 6.10 11.33 6.26
N ALA A 76 4.95 12.01 6.24
CA ALA A 76 3.75 11.56 6.94
C ALA A 76 3.17 10.28 6.31
N ALA A 77 3.07 10.21 4.98
CA ALA A 77 2.65 9.00 4.29
C ALA A 77 3.61 7.82 4.53
N ALA A 78 4.93 8.08 4.56
CA ALA A 78 5.92 7.05 4.86
C ALA A 78 5.76 6.47 6.29
N VAL A 79 5.52 7.31 7.29
CA VAL A 79 5.24 6.86 8.67
C VAL A 79 3.96 6.03 8.71
N LYS A 80 2.90 6.46 8.02
CA LYS A 80 1.64 5.72 7.91
C LYS A 80 1.79 4.35 7.26
N LEU A 81 2.63 4.26 6.23
CA LEU A 81 2.96 2.98 5.57
C LEU A 81 3.64 2.02 6.55
N LEU A 82 4.58 2.53 7.35
CA LEU A 82 5.24 1.76 8.41
C LEU A 82 4.24 1.29 9.49
N GLU A 83 3.32 2.16 9.91
CA GLU A 83 2.27 1.80 10.87
C GLU A 83 1.40 0.64 10.36
N ILE A 84 0.98 0.68 9.09
CA ILE A 84 0.23 -0.41 8.46
C ILE A 84 1.04 -1.71 8.49
N GLY A 85 2.30 -1.67 8.05
CA GLY A 85 3.18 -2.83 8.06
C GLY A 85 3.33 -3.45 9.45
N LEU A 86 3.48 -2.63 10.49
CA LEU A 86 3.56 -3.09 11.88
C LEU A 86 2.25 -3.74 12.37
N LEU A 87 1.10 -3.18 11.99
CA LEU A 87 -0.22 -3.74 12.33
C LEU A 87 -0.51 -5.05 11.59
N MET A 88 -0.02 -5.18 10.36
CA MET A 88 -0.15 -6.40 9.54
C MET A 88 0.88 -7.48 9.87
N GLY A 89 1.83 -7.19 10.78
CA GLY A 89 2.83 -8.16 11.23
C GLY A 89 4.04 -8.30 10.32
N PHE A 90 4.34 -7.28 9.50
CA PHE A 90 5.50 -7.17 8.61
C PHE A 90 5.76 -8.46 7.80
N LYS A 91 4.98 -8.66 6.73
CA LYS A 91 5.13 -9.82 5.85
C LYS A 91 6.25 -9.55 4.84
N SER A 92 7.35 -10.27 4.93
CA SER A 92 8.45 -10.22 3.97
C SER A 92 8.94 -11.65 3.70
N GLU A 93 9.10 -11.99 2.43
CA GLU A 93 9.71 -13.24 2.00
C GLU A 93 11.25 -13.12 1.89
N HIS A 94 11.81 -11.91 2.14
CA HIS A 94 13.24 -11.71 2.14
C HIS A 94 13.88 -12.31 3.39
N GLU A 95 14.91 -13.14 3.20
CA GLU A 95 15.63 -13.82 4.30
C GLU A 95 16.14 -12.86 5.39
N ILE A 96 16.57 -11.66 5.01
CA ILE A 96 17.09 -10.65 5.94
C ILE A 96 16.01 -10.09 6.89
N ASP A 97 14.75 -10.18 6.50
CA ASP A 97 13.60 -9.60 7.21
C ASP A 97 12.85 -10.64 8.04
N LYS A 98 13.21 -11.93 7.96
CA LYS A 98 12.57 -13.02 8.72
C LYS A 98 12.46 -12.73 10.22
N ARG A 99 13.39 -11.95 10.78
CA ARG A 99 13.36 -11.54 12.21
C ARG A 99 12.19 -10.61 12.57
N PHE A 100 11.56 -9.99 11.58
CA PHE A 100 10.44 -9.08 11.73
C PHE A 100 9.10 -9.72 11.37
N ASP A 101 9.12 -10.85 10.67
CA ASP A 101 7.92 -11.59 10.30
C ASP A 101 7.27 -12.22 11.54
N ARG A 102 6.01 -11.89 11.78
CA ARG A 102 5.21 -12.37 12.92
C ARG A 102 4.24 -13.48 12.53
N ARG A 103 4.30 -14.00 11.31
CA ARG A 103 3.55 -15.21 10.92
C ARG A 103 4.10 -16.42 11.70
N PRO A 104 3.23 -17.31 12.21
CA PRO A 104 3.66 -18.53 12.90
C PRO A 104 4.33 -19.55 11.98
#